data_AF-Q17PK4-F1
#
_entry.id   AF-Q17PK4-F1
#
_cell.length_a   1.000
_cell.length_b   1.000
_cell.length_c   1.000
_cell.angle_alpha   90.00
_cell.angle_beta   90.00
_cell.angle_gamma   90.00
#
_symmetry.space_group_name_H-M   'P 1'
#
loop_
_entity.id
_entity.type
_entity.pdbx_description
1 polymer ?
#
loop_
_entity_poly.entity_id
_entity_poly.type
_entity_poly.pdbx_seq_one_letter_code
_entity_poly.pdbx_strand_id
1 'polypeptide(L)' 'MRFIIGVVFCLALALAIVGAQRANQEYKECGSACPPTCESIKREPMMCIAQCKSGWFCKSGYVRNAAGKCVKPSQCPK' A
#
# COMPACT_ATOMS: atom_id res chain seq x y z
N MET A 1 -23.93 33.14 -1.31
CA MET A 1 -24.34 31.79 -0.85
C MET A 1 -24.01 30.69 -1.87
N ARG A 2 -24.33 30.82 -3.17
CA ARG A 2 -23.99 29.83 -4.21
C ARG A 2 -22.48 29.58 -4.40
N PHE A 3 -21.65 30.63 -4.29
CA PHE A 3 -20.18 30.50 -4.36
C PHE A 3 -19.59 29.70 -3.19
N ILE A 4 -20.09 29.92 -1.97
CA ILE A 4 -19.62 29.23 -0.76
C ILE A 4 -19.97 27.74 -0.84
N ILE A 5 -21.17 27.39 -1.31
CA ILE A 5 -21.59 26.00 -1.52
C ILE A 5 -20.68 25.32 -2.56
N GLY A 6 -20.36 26.01 -3.66
CA GLY A 6 -19.44 25.50 -4.67
C GLY A 6 -18.02 25.26 -4.14
N VAL A 7 -17.51 26.19 -3.32
CA VAL A 7 -16.18 26.07 -2.69
C VAL A 7 -16.16 24.93 -1.66
N VAL A 8 -17.19 24.80 -0.83
CA VAL A 8 -17.30 23.71 0.16
C VAL A 8 -17.43 22.36 -0.54
N PHE A 9 -18.20 22.26 -1.62
CA PHE A 9 -18.30 21.05 -2.42
C PHE A 9 -16.97 20.70 -3.09
N CYS A 10 -16.25 21.70 -3.62
CA CYS A 10 -14.94 21.52 -4.22
C CYS A 10 -13.86 21.11 -3.20
N LEU A 11 -13.90 21.68 -1.98
CA LEU A 11 -13.03 21.30 -0.87
C LEU A 11 -13.34 19.89 -0.36
N ALA A 12 -14.62 19.51 -0.25
CA ALA A 12 -15.03 18.16 0.11
C ALA A 12 -14.59 17.12 -0.93
N LEU A 13 -14.73 17.44 -2.22
CA LEU A 13 -14.19 16.64 -3.32
C LEU A 13 -12.66 16.55 -3.25
N ALA A 14 -11.98 17.66 -2.99
CA ALA A 14 -10.52 17.71 -2.82
C ALA A 14 -10.03 16.83 -1.66
N LEU A 15 -10.75 16.83 -0.53
CA LEU A 15 -10.45 15.98 0.62
C LEU A 15 -10.70 14.49 0.31
N ALA A 16 -11.73 14.17 -0.49
CA ALA A 16 -12.01 12.80 -0.91
C ALA A 16 -10.96 12.25 -1.90
N ILE A 17 -10.42 13.08 -2.80
CA ILE A 17 -9.38 12.66 -3.76
C ILE A 17 -7.97 12.59 -3.15
N VAL A 18 -7.69 13.35 -2.09
CA VAL A 18 -6.40 13.31 -1.36
C VAL A 18 -6.30 12.07 -0.45
N GLY A 19 -7.38 11.30 -0.32
CA GLY A 19 -7.48 10.12 0.55
C GLY A 19 -6.75 8.84 0.10
N ALA A 20 -5.90 8.90 -0.93
CA ALA A 20 -5.03 7.76 -1.28
C ALA A 20 -3.82 7.67 -0.33
N GLN A 21 -4.05 7.78 0.97
CA GLN A 21 -3.03 7.53 1.98
C GLN A 21 -2.61 6.06 1.81
N ARG A 22 -1.31 5.82 1.61
CA ARG A 22 -0.71 4.49 1.47
C ARG A 22 -0.89 3.71 2.78
N ALA A 23 -2.11 3.22 3.01
CA ALA A 23 -2.49 2.51 4.21
C ALA A 23 -1.61 1.26 4.36
N ASN A 24 -1.18 1.00 5.59
CA ASN A 24 -0.35 -0.15 5.96
C ASN A 24 1.00 -0.21 5.21
N GLN A 25 1.52 0.95 4.79
CA GLN A 25 2.86 1.09 4.24
C GLN A 25 3.75 1.90 5.18
N GLU A 26 5.04 1.62 5.12
CA GLU A 26 6.10 2.35 5.80
C GLU A 26 7.27 2.55 4.83
N TYR A 27 7.91 3.72 4.89
CA TYR A 27 9.13 3.96 4.14
C TYR A 27 10.29 3.32 4.90
N LYS A 28 11.14 2.58 4.18
CA LYS A 28 12.40 2.04 4.70
C LYS A 28 13.52 2.44 3.78
N GLU A 29 14.62 2.92 4.35
CA GLU A 29 15.89 3.09 3.62
C GLU A 29 16.46 1.74 3.21
N CYS A 30 16.19 0.70 4.02
CA CYS A 30 16.59 -0.67 3.77
C CYS A 30 15.43 -1.65 4.01
N GLY A 31 14.88 -2.20 2.92
CA GLY A 31 13.91 -3.30 2.95
C GLY A 31 14.35 -4.46 2.04
N SER A 32 13.66 -5.60 2.19
CA SER A 32 13.91 -6.79 1.38
C SER A 32 13.72 -6.50 -0.11
N ALA A 33 14.64 -6.97 -0.96
CA ALA A 33 14.47 -6.93 -2.41
C ALA A 33 13.28 -7.78 -2.91
N CYS A 34 12.83 -8.75 -2.11
CA CYS A 34 11.64 -9.57 -2.37
C CYS A 34 10.61 -9.36 -1.24
N PRO A 35 9.85 -8.26 -1.25
CA PRO A 35 8.81 -8.04 -0.25
C PRO A 35 7.67 -9.05 -0.41
N PRO A 36 6.98 -9.42 0.68
CA PRO A 36 5.92 -10.41 0.63
C PRO A 36 4.69 -9.89 -0.13
N THR A 37 4.17 -10.73 -1.02
CA THR A 37 2.97 -10.48 -1.82
C THR A 37 1.91 -11.55 -1.55
N CYS A 38 0.67 -11.29 -1.96
CA CYS A 38 -0.39 -12.29 -1.89
C CYS A 38 -0.07 -13.59 -2.65
N GLU A 39 0.77 -13.52 -3.68
CA GLU A 39 1.21 -14.71 -4.42
C GLU A 39 2.38 -15.40 -3.74
N SER A 40 3.33 -14.64 -3.18
CA SER A 40 4.53 -15.21 -2.56
C SER A 40 4.21 -16.00 -1.30
N ILE A 41 3.19 -15.59 -0.52
CA ILE A 41 2.80 -16.29 0.72
C ILE A 41 2.09 -17.63 0.47
N LYS A 42 1.61 -17.89 -0.75
CA LYS A 42 0.96 -19.15 -1.13
C LYS A 42 1.95 -20.17 -1.69
N ARG A 43 3.15 -19.74 -2.03
CA ARG A 43 4.19 -20.56 -2.66
C ARG A 43 5.29 -20.85 -1.65
N GLU A 44 6.08 -21.87 -1.95
CA GLU A 44 7.27 -22.17 -1.18
C GLU A 44 8.26 -20.99 -1.22
N PRO A 45 9.04 -20.76 -0.14
CA PRO A 45 9.96 -19.63 -0.08
C PRO A 45 10.93 -19.66 -1.26
N MET A 46 10.82 -18.69 -2.16
CA MET A 46 11.80 -18.53 -3.23
C MET A 46 13.10 -17.97 -2.64
N MET A 47 14.24 -18.44 -3.17
CA MET A 47 15.53 -17.84 -2.85
C MET A 47 15.50 -16.35 -3.19
N CYS A 48 15.66 -15.50 -2.18
CA CYS A 48 15.79 -14.07 -2.36
C CYS A 48 17.24 -13.65 -2.12
N ILE A 49 17.78 -12.84 -3.01
CA ILE A 49 19.07 -12.21 -2.82
C ILE A 49 19.03 -11.29 -1.61
N ALA A 50 20.07 -11.34 -0.78
CA ALA A 50 20.26 -10.45 0.35
C ALA A 50 20.68 -9.05 -0.15
N GLN A 51 19.74 -8.34 -0.77
CA GLN A 51 19.93 -6.98 -1.24
C GLN A 51 19.00 -6.03 -0.50
N CYS A 52 19.58 -4.93 -0.05
CA CYS A 52 18.90 -3.82 0.59
C CYS A 52 18.31 -2.90 -0.49
N LYS A 53 17.00 -2.67 -0.46
CA LYS A 53 16.34 -1.68 -1.33
C LYS A 53 15.60 -0.62 -0.52
N SER A 54 15.78 0.63 -0.90
CA SER A 54 15.06 1.77 -0.34
C SER A 54 13.69 1.91 -1.00
N GLY A 55 12.66 2.23 -0.22
CA GLY A 55 11.32 2.42 -0.78
C GLY A 55 10.19 2.26 0.23
N TRP A 56 8.98 2.19 -0.30
CA TRP A 56 7.76 1.96 0.48
C TRP A 56 7.46 0.48 0.54
N PHE A 57 7.41 -0.06 1.76
CA PHE A 57 7.15 -1.46 2.03
C PHE A 57 5.85 -1.61 2.81
N CYS A 58 5.23 -2.79 2.71
CA CYS A 58 4.13 -3.12 3.60
C CYS A 58 4.67 -3.23 5.03
N LYS A 59 3.91 -2.67 5.98
CA LYS A 59 4.17 -2.86 7.42
C LYS A 59 4.18 -4.35 7.76
N SER A 60 4.87 -4.70 8.84
CA SER A 60 4.87 -6.08 9.33
C SER A 60 3.43 -6.63 9.50
N GLY A 61 3.21 -7.87 9.06
CA GLY A 61 1.88 -8.50 9.03
C GLY A 61 0.99 -8.14 7.82
N TYR A 62 1.47 -7.28 6.91
CA TYR A 62 0.79 -6.94 5.67
C TYR A 62 1.57 -7.41 4.44
N VAL A 63 0.84 -7.75 3.38
CA VAL A 63 1.39 -8.22 2.11
C VAL A 63 0.84 -7.39 0.96
N ARG A 64 1.62 -7.28 -0.11
CA ARG A 64 1.21 -6.52 -1.29
C ARG A 64 0.28 -7.33 -2.17
N ASN A 65 -0.89 -6.81 -2.50
CA ASN A 65 -1.80 -7.41 -3.47
C ASN A 65 -1.48 -6.96 -4.92
N ALA A 66 -2.17 -7.54 -5.90
CA ALA A 66 -2.01 -7.20 -7.33
C ALA A 66 -2.32 -5.72 -7.65
N ALA A 67 -3.17 -5.07 -6.85
CA ALA A 67 -3.45 -3.63 -6.96
C ALA A 67 -2.39 -2.73 -6.31
N GLY A 68 -1.29 -3.31 -5.81
CA GLY A 68 -0.21 -2.58 -5.16
C GLY A 68 -0.51 -2.09 -3.74
N LYS A 69 -1.64 -2.50 -3.14
CA LYS A 69 -2.07 -2.15 -1.78
C LYS A 69 -1.55 -3.16 -0.77
N CYS A 70 -1.26 -2.69 0.45
CA CYS A 70 -0.86 -3.53 1.56
C CYS A 70 -2.10 -3.97 2.35
N VAL A 71 -2.38 -5.26 2.28
CA VAL A 71 -3.57 -5.91 2.86
C VAL A 71 -3.15 -7.01 3.82
N LYS A 72 -4.06 -7.44 4.69
CA LYS A 72 -3.79 -8.63 5.51
C LYS A 72 -3.74 -9.87 4.60
N PRO A 73 -2.93 -10.90 4.93
CA PRO A 73 -2.91 -12.16 4.18
C PRO A 73 -4.30 -12.79 3.98
N SER A 74 -5.20 -12.64 4.96
CA SER A 74 -6.59 -13.11 4.89
C SER A 74 -7.46 -12.39 3.85
N GLN A 75 -7.02 -11.23 3.36
CA GLN A 75 -7.71 -10.44 2.33
C GLN A 75 -7.13 -10.70 0.93
N CYS A 76 -6.16 -11.60 0.79
CA CYS A 76 -5.66 -12.00 -0.51
C CYS A 76 -6.74 -12.75 -1.29
N PRO A 77 -6.86 -12.52 -2.61
CA PRO A 77 -7.76 -13.31 -3.45
C PRO A 77 -7.37 -14.78 -3.33
N LYS A 78 -8.34 -15.69 -3.31
CA LYS A 78 -8.10 -17.14 -3.25
C LYS A 78 -7.52 -17.64 -4.56
#